data_AF-A0A4Y2P3L9-F1
#
_entry.id   AF-A0A4Y2P3L9-F1
#
_cell.length_a   1.000
_cell.length_b   1.000
_cell.length_c   1.000
_cell.angle_alpha   90.00
_cell.angle_beta   90.00
_cell.angle_gamma   90.00
#
_symmetry.space_group_name_H-M   'P 1'
#
loop_
_entity.id
_entity.type
_entity.pdbx_description
1 polymer ?
#
loop_
_entity_poly.entity_id
_entity_poly.type
_entity_poly.pdbx_seq_one_letter_code
_entity_poly.pdbx_strand_id
1 'polypeptide(L)'
;MVCLDTKTSYNRLLAMLERFLEINPAISKALIDIKEQQICANVEFETLTATLTGLKPIKIGLEKLCSRNPTLLTAEEVFAFITGELNKQNSEFAKNMKCSLVQRISERRNVSLVGLMQYLNFGEKYDDDAVTVDLSRLPNKNSLIQQAKIVLTTFFCEEDESLSNSITQKKRKRKFWKRNH
;
A
#
# COMPACT_ATOMS: atom_id res chain seq x y z
N MET A 1 7.39 -6.28 12.84
CA MET A 1 7.58 -7.75 12.75
C MET A 1 6.68 -8.42 11.70
N VAL A 2 5.54 -7.83 11.28
CA VAL A 2 4.57 -8.46 10.34
C VAL A 2 5.02 -8.53 8.87
N CYS A 3 5.82 -7.57 8.36
CA CYS A 3 6.21 -7.54 6.91
C CYS A 3 7.12 -8.73 6.51
N LEU A 4 8.01 -9.15 7.40
CA LEU A 4 8.99 -10.21 7.11
C LEU A 4 8.34 -11.58 7.01
N ASP A 5 7.35 -11.85 7.87
CA ASP A 5 6.62 -13.11 7.87
C ASP A 5 5.78 -13.26 6.60
N THR A 6 5.10 -12.20 6.17
CA THR A 6 4.32 -12.20 4.92
C THR A 6 5.22 -12.35 3.69
N LYS A 7 6.37 -11.65 3.65
CA LYS A 7 7.35 -11.81 2.56
C LYS A 7 7.85 -13.24 2.46
N THR A 8 8.16 -13.85 3.61
CA THR A 8 8.69 -15.21 3.67
C THR A 8 7.64 -16.25 3.27
N SER A 9 6.39 -16.10 3.71
CA SER A 9 5.32 -17.04 3.37
C SER A 9 4.97 -17.01 1.88
N TYR A 10 4.82 -15.82 1.29
CA TYR A 10 4.56 -15.66 -0.14
C TYR A 10 5.69 -16.23 -1.01
N ASN A 11 6.95 -15.96 -0.65
CA ASN A 11 8.09 -16.45 -1.40
C ASN A 11 8.19 -17.99 -1.38
N ARG A 12 7.85 -18.62 -0.25
CA ARG A 12 7.82 -20.09 -0.15
C ARG A 12 6.72 -20.69 -1.02
N LEU A 13 5.52 -20.11 -1.01
CA LEU A 13 4.41 -20.58 -1.83
C LEU A 13 4.74 -20.49 -3.33
N LEU A 14 5.21 -19.33 -3.80
CA LEU A 14 5.61 -19.16 -5.20
C LEU A 14 6.68 -20.16 -5.61
N ALA A 15 7.73 -20.32 -4.80
CA ALA A 15 8.81 -21.26 -5.11
C ALA A 15 8.32 -22.71 -5.15
N MET A 16 7.35 -23.09 -4.31
CA MET A 16 6.75 -24.42 -4.34
C MET A 16 5.95 -24.65 -5.62
N LEU A 17 5.12 -23.67 -6.02
CA LEU A 17 4.31 -23.75 -7.24
C LEU A 17 5.18 -23.78 -8.50
N GLU A 18 6.23 -22.96 -8.57
CA GLU A 18 7.19 -22.94 -9.68
C GLU A 18 7.85 -24.32 -9.84
N ARG A 19 8.41 -24.87 -8.76
CA ARG A 19 9.04 -26.19 -8.79
C ARG A 19 8.06 -27.31 -9.14
N PHE A 20 6.83 -27.25 -8.65
CA PHE A 20 5.82 -28.24 -8.98
C PHE A 20 5.51 -28.24 -10.49
N LEU A 21 5.30 -27.06 -11.08
CA LEU A 21 5.05 -26.92 -12.51
C LEU A 21 6.26 -27.33 -13.38
N GLU A 22 7.48 -27.10 -12.90
CA GLU A 22 8.70 -27.53 -13.58
C GLU A 22 8.88 -29.06 -13.61
N ILE A 23 8.58 -29.73 -12.49
CA ILE A 23 8.76 -31.18 -12.36
C ILE A 23 7.61 -31.96 -13.03
N ASN A 24 6.42 -31.37 -13.09
CA ASN A 24 5.22 -32.06 -13.55
C ASN A 24 5.33 -32.72 -14.94
N PRO A 25 5.89 -32.09 -16.00
CA PRO A 25 6.00 -32.74 -17.31
C PRO A 25 6.76 -34.07 -17.27
N ALA A 26 7.78 -34.18 -16.42
CA ALA A 26 8.53 -35.42 -16.22
C ALA A 26 7.69 -36.48 -15.51
N ILE A 27 6.92 -36.09 -14.49
CA ILE A 27 5.99 -36.98 -13.79
C ILE A 27 4.89 -37.47 -14.75
N SER A 28 4.26 -36.57 -15.51
CA SER A 28 3.23 -36.92 -16.48
C SER A 28 3.76 -37.89 -17.53
N LYS A 29 4.99 -37.69 -18.03
CA LYS A 29 5.63 -38.62 -18.95
C LYS A 29 5.86 -39.99 -18.33
N ALA A 30 6.40 -40.04 -17.11
CA ALA A 30 6.64 -41.30 -16.41
C ALA A 30 5.34 -42.09 -16.18
N LEU A 31 4.24 -41.41 -15.83
CA LEU A 31 2.92 -42.04 -15.67
C LEU A 31 2.41 -42.64 -16.98
N ILE A 32 2.60 -41.94 -18.10
CA ILE A 32 2.26 -42.45 -19.43
C ILE A 32 3.08 -43.70 -19.75
N ASP A 33 4.38 -43.68 -19.48
CA ASP A 33 5.30 -44.80 -19.76
C ASP A 33 4.90 -46.08 -18.99
N ILE A 34 4.41 -45.94 -17.75
CA ILE A 34 3.92 -47.07 -16.94
C ILE A 34 2.43 -47.39 -17.14
N LYS A 35 1.75 -46.69 -18.06
CA LYS A 35 0.32 -46.83 -18.37
C LYS A 35 -0.62 -46.53 -17.19
N GLU A 36 -0.21 -45.63 -16.30
CA GLU A 36 -1.03 -45.14 -15.19
C GLU A 36 -1.75 -43.83 -15.54
N GLN A 37 -2.82 -43.53 -14.81
CA GLN A 37 -3.57 -42.29 -15.00
C GLN A 37 -2.77 -41.06 -14.54
N GLN A 38 -3.05 -39.90 -15.16
CA GLN A 38 -2.49 -38.62 -14.72
C GLN A 38 -2.99 -38.25 -13.32
N ILE A 39 -2.10 -37.67 -12.52
CA ILE A 39 -2.39 -37.23 -11.14
C ILE A 39 -3.34 -36.02 -11.11
N CYS A 40 -3.24 -35.14 -12.12
CA CYS A 40 -4.03 -33.92 -12.23
C CYS A 40 -4.57 -33.76 -13.65
N ALA A 41 -5.73 -33.13 -13.77
CA ALA A 41 -6.32 -32.79 -15.05
C ALA A 41 -5.64 -31.55 -15.67
N ASN A 42 -5.63 -31.44 -17.00
CA ASN A 42 -5.06 -30.29 -17.71
C ASN A 42 -5.61 -28.94 -17.21
N VAL A 43 -6.90 -28.88 -16.89
CA VAL A 43 -7.57 -27.68 -16.35
C VAL A 43 -7.00 -27.24 -14.99
N GLU A 44 -6.55 -28.19 -14.15
CA GLU A 44 -5.93 -27.87 -12.86
C GLU A 44 -4.55 -27.25 -13.07
N PHE A 45 -3.79 -27.72 -14.05
CA PHE A 45 -2.49 -27.14 -14.42
C PHE A 45 -2.61 -25.76 -15.04
N GLU A 46 -3.59 -25.53 -15.91
CA GLU A 46 -3.90 -24.21 -16.44
C GLU A 46 -4.26 -23.24 -15.30
N THR A 47 -5.06 -23.69 -14.34
CA THR A 47 -5.43 -22.91 -13.15
C THR A 47 -4.21 -22.58 -12.27
N LEU A 48 -3.33 -23.55 -12.04
CA LEU A 48 -2.08 -23.34 -11.29
C LEU A 48 -1.14 -22.37 -12.01
N THR A 49 -1.02 -22.47 -13.32
CA THR A 49 -0.20 -21.58 -14.15
C THR A 49 -0.74 -20.16 -14.12
N ALA A 50 -2.06 -19.99 -14.24
CA ALA A 50 -2.73 -18.70 -14.13
C ALA A 50 -2.55 -18.09 -12.73
N THR A 51 -2.66 -18.91 -11.68
CA THR A 51 -2.43 -18.50 -10.28
C THR A 51 -0.99 -18.02 -10.09
N LEU A 52 0.00 -18.79 -10.54
CA LEU A 52 1.40 -18.43 -10.45
C LEU A 52 1.68 -17.10 -11.17
N THR A 53 1.13 -16.94 -12.37
CA THR A 53 1.30 -15.72 -13.18
C THR A 53 0.68 -14.50 -12.50
N GLY A 54 -0.49 -14.63 -11.87
CA GLY A 54 -1.10 -13.56 -11.09
C GLY A 54 -0.37 -13.22 -9.80
N LEU A 55 0.31 -14.19 -9.17
CA LEU A 55 1.07 -13.98 -7.94
C LEU A 55 2.43 -13.28 -8.15
N LYS A 56 3.04 -13.39 -9.33
CA LYS A 56 4.33 -12.74 -9.66
C LYS A 56 4.37 -11.22 -9.41
N PRO A 57 3.44 -10.39 -9.92
CA PRO A 57 3.47 -8.95 -9.67
C PRO A 57 3.28 -8.62 -8.18
N ILE A 58 2.52 -9.43 -7.44
CA ILE A 58 2.31 -9.24 -5.99
C ILE A 58 3.62 -9.47 -5.23
N LYS A 59 4.40 -10.50 -5.60
CA LYS A 59 5.72 -10.75 -5.01
C LYS A 59 6.65 -9.55 -5.20
N ILE A 60 6.75 -9.05 -6.43
CA ILE A 60 7.60 -7.89 -6.76
C ILE A 60 7.18 -6.67 -5.94
N GLY A 61 5.88 -6.40 -5.88
CA GLY A 61 5.35 -5.30 -5.08
C GLY A 61 5.63 -5.45 -3.58
N LEU A 62 5.45 -6.66 -3.04
CA LEU A 62 5.74 -6.95 -1.63
C LEU A 62 7.22 -6.79 -1.30
N GLU A 63 8.12 -7.21 -2.20
CA GLU A 63 9.56 -7.00 -2.05
C GLU A 63 9.92 -5.52 -2.00
N LYS A 64 9.27 -4.70 -2.82
CA LYS A 64 9.47 -3.24 -2.83
C LYS A 64 8.90 -2.59 -1.57
N LEU A 65 7.72 -3.01 -1.12
CA LEU A 65 7.07 -2.49 0.10
C LEU A 65 7.81 -2.89 1.38
N CYS A 66 8.38 -4.10 1.45
CA CYS A 66 9.21 -4.53 2.58
C CYS A 66 10.70 -4.16 2.39
N SER A 67 11.03 -3.19 1.53
CA SER A 67 12.39 -2.65 1.43
C SER A 67 12.71 -1.74 2.62
N ARG A 68 13.94 -1.20 2.70
CA ARG A 68 14.40 -0.46 3.88
C ARG A 68 13.63 0.85 4.13
N ASN A 69 13.24 1.56 3.07
CA ASN A 69 12.66 2.91 3.16
C ASN A 69 11.46 3.08 2.20
N PRO A 70 10.38 2.30 2.31
CA PRO A 70 9.18 2.52 1.53
C PRO A 70 8.52 3.83 1.96
N THR A 71 8.23 4.72 1.01
CA THR A 71 7.40 5.91 1.27
C THR A 71 5.95 5.64 0.90
N LEU A 72 5.04 6.53 1.34
CA LEU A 72 3.64 6.45 0.93
C LEU A 72 3.49 6.54 -0.61
N LEU A 73 4.31 7.36 -1.26
CA LEU A 73 4.33 7.47 -2.73
C LEU A 73 4.82 6.19 -3.40
N THR A 74 5.87 5.56 -2.85
CA THR A 74 6.33 4.25 -3.33
C THR A 74 5.22 3.20 -3.20
N ALA A 75 4.41 3.24 -2.14
CA ALA A 75 3.30 2.31 -1.99
C ALA A 75 2.22 2.51 -3.07
N GLU A 76 1.86 3.75 -3.37
CA GLU A 76 0.93 4.09 -4.44
C GLU A 76 1.43 3.62 -5.82
N GLU A 77 2.71 3.85 -6.13
CA GLU A 77 3.34 3.34 -7.36
C GLU A 77 3.32 1.81 -7.44
N VAL A 78 3.60 1.13 -6.33
CA VAL A 78 3.54 -0.34 -6.26
C VAL A 78 2.11 -0.85 -6.48
N PHE A 79 1.10 -0.20 -5.89
CA PHE A 79 -0.29 -0.59 -6.12
C PHE A 79 -0.72 -0.38 -7.57
N ALA A 80 -0.33 0.74 -8.19
CA ALA A 80 -0.56 1.00 -9.61
C ALA A 80 0.16 -0.03 -10.50
N PHE A 81 1.39 -0.42 -10.14
CA PHE A 81 2.12 -1.49 -10.83
C PHE A 81 1.39 -2.83 -10.75
N ILE A 82 1.03 -3.30 -9.54
CA ILE A 82 0.37 -4.60 -9.36
C ILE A 82 -0.96 -4.64 -10.12
N THR A 83 -1.79 -3.61 -9.95
CA THR A 83 -3.11 -3.54 -10.62
C THR A 83 -2.96 -3.47 -12.14
N GLY A 84 -1.98 -2.73 -12.65
CA GLY A 84 -1.64 -2.68 -14.07
C GLY A 84 -1.20 -4.05 -14.63
N GLU A 85 -0.34 -4.78 -13.91
CA GLU A 85 0.09 -6.12 -14.31
C GLU A 85 -1.05 -7.14 -14.26
N LEU A 86 -1.93 -7.07 -13.26
CA LEU A 86 -3.10 -7.95 -13.17
C LEU A 86 -4.12 -7.64 -14.28
N ASN A 87 -4.30 -6.38 -14.67
CA ASN A 87 -5.18 -5.99 -15.77
C ASN A 87 -4.72 -6.53 -17.14
N LYS A 88 -3.42 -6.75 -17.33
CA LYS A 88 -2.88 -7.36 -18.55
C LYS A 88 -3.23 -8.86 -18.66
N GLN A 89 -3.63 -9.48 -17.55
CA GLN A 89 -3.96 -10.89 -17.48
C GLN A 89 -5.46 -11.10 -17.65
N ASN A 90 -5.85 -12.01 -18.54
CA ASN A 90 -7.26 -12.33 -18.81
C ASN A 90 -7.82 -13.45 -17.91
N SER A 91 -7.03 -13.96 -16.96
CA SER A 91 -7.44 -15.07 -16.10
C SER A 91 -8.45 -14.63 -15.04
N GLU A 92 -9.35 -15.54 -14.67
CA GLU A 92 -10.32 -15.32 -13.60
C GLU A 92 -9.62 -15.03 -12.26
N PHE A 93 -8.51 -15.71 -12.00
CA PHE A 93 -7.67 -15.45 -10.83
C PHE A 93 -7.19 -14.00 -10.79
N ALA A 94 -6.62 -13.47 -11.88
CA ALA A 94 -6.08 -12.12 -11.91
C ALA A 94 -7.16 -11.05 -11.71
N LYS A 95 -8.34 -11.26 -12.31
CA LYS A 95 -9.51 -10.37 -12.12
C LYS A 95 -9.96 -10.34 -10.66
N ASN A 96 -10.17 -11.51 -10.06
CA ASN A 96 -10.60 -11.62 -8.66
C ASN A 96 -9.56 -11.06 -7.69
N MET A 97 -8.28 -11.31 -7.96
CA MET A 97 -7.19 -10.77 -7.16
C MET A 97 -7.10 -9.25 -7.26
N LYS A 98 -7.26 -8.68 -8.45
CA LYS A 98 -7.32 -7.22 -8.64
C LYS A 98 -8.47 -6.62 -7.84
N CYS A 99 -9.69 -7.12 -8.01
CA CYS A 99 -10.87 -6.60 -7.33
C CYS A 99 -10.70 -6.64 -5.81
N SER A 100 -10.23 -7.78 -5.29
CA SER A 100 -9.96 -7.94 -3.86
C SER A 100 -8.88 -6.98 -3.35
N LEU A 101 -7.81 -6.79 -4.12
CA LEU A 101 -6.72 -5.87 -3.76
C LEU A 101 -7.19 -4.41 -3.75
N VAL A 102 -7.87 -3.97 -4.82
CA VAL A 102 -8.41 -2.59 -4.92
C VAL A 102 -9.39 -2.32 -3.79
N GLN A 103 -10.28 -3.26 -3.49
CA GLN A 103 -11.19 -3.16 -2.36
C GLN A 103 -10.42 -2.99 -1.05
N ARG A 104 -9.47 -3.87 -0.75
CA ARG A 104 -8.68 -3.79 0.50
C ARG A 104 -7.87 -2.52 0.64
N ILE A 105 -7.35 -1.99 -0.47
CA ILE A 105 -6.65 -0.70 -0.46
C ILE A 105 -7.68 0.41 -0.18
N SER A 106 -8.83 0.44 -0.86
CA SER A 106 -9.85 1.47 -0.63
C SER A 106 -10.36 1.53 0.81
N GLU A 107 -10.48 0.37 1.48
CA GLU A 107 -10.90 0.26 2.88
C GLU A 107 -9.87 0.86 3.86
N ARG A 108 -8.58 0.88 3.50
CA ARG A 108 -7.47 1.22 4.42
C ARG A 108 -6.71 2.49 4.04
N ARG A 109 -6.82 2.93 2.78
CA ARG A 109 -6.08 4.07 2.23
C ARG A 109 -6.64 5.37 2.80
N ASN A 110 -5.78 6.15 3.44
CA ASN A 110 -6.12 7.52 3.81
C ASN A 110 -5.87 8.46 2.63
N VAL A 111 -6.93 8.72 1.86
CA VAL A 111 -6.88 9.51 0.63
C VAL A 111 -6.40 10.95 0.89
N SER A 112 -6.74 11.53 2.03
CA SER A 112 -6.27 12.87 2.43
C SER A 112 -4.76 12.92 2.64
N LEU A 113 -4.20 11.92 3.33
CA LEU A 113 -2.76 11.83 3.58
C LEU A 113 -1.98 11.55 2.29
N VAL A 114 -2.49 10.65 1.46
CA VAL A 114 -1.89 10.34 0.14
C VAL A 114 -1.88 11.58 -0.75
N GLY A 115 -3.03 12.26 -0.88
CA GLY A 115 -3.14 13.46 -1.69
C GLY A 115 -2.24 14.59 -1.16
N LEU A 116 -2.14 14.76 0.16
CA LEU A 116 -1.24 15.75 0.75
C LEU A 116 0.23 15.41 0.45
N MET A 117 0.62 14.14 0.58
CA MET A 117 1.98 13.71 0.26
C MET A 117 2.30 13.94 -1.23
N GLN A 118 1.37 13.65 -2.14
CA GLN A 118 1.55 13.94 -3.56
C GLN A 118 1.67 15.44 -3.81
N TYR A 119 0.79 16.26 -3.23
CA TYR A 119 0.83 17.71 -3.36
C TYR A 119 2.15 18.30 -2.84
N LEU A 120 2.66 17.83 -1.71
CA LEU A 120 3.93 18.31 -1.16
C LEU A 120 5.15 17.91 -2.02
N ASN A 121 5.11 16.74 -2.67
CA ASN A 121 6.22 16.28 -3.50
C ASN A 121 6.21 16.84 -4.93
N PHE A 122 5.03 17.08 -5.51
CA PHE A 122 4.87 17.54 -6.89
C PHE A 122 4.53 19.03 -7.02
N GLY A 123 4.07 19.68 -5.93
CA GLY A 123 3.82 21.12 -5.86
C GLY A 123 2.77 21.58 -6.87
N GLU A 124 3.14 22.54 -7.72
CA GLU A 124 2.26 23.09 -8.77
C GLU A 124 1.90 22.07 -9.86
N LYS A 125 2.64 20.98 -9.99
CA LYS A 125 2.36 19.89 -10.94
C LYS A 125 1.38 18.84 -10.38
N TYR A 126 0.80 19.10 -9.22
CA TYR A 126 -0.30 18.30 -8.71
C TYR A 126 -1.49 18.46 -9.63
N ASP A 127 -1.87 17.37 -10.29
CA ASP A 127 -3.06 17.28 -11.12
C ASP A 127 -4.15 16.55 -10.35
N ASP A 128 -5.22 17.28 -9.98
CA ASP A 128 -6.40 16.76 -9.28
C ASP A 128 -7.10 15.65 -10.13
N ASP A 129 -6.81 15.56 -11.43
CA ASP A 129 -7.31 14.55 -12.37
C ASP A 129 -6.29 13.44 -12.71
N ALA A 130 -5.12 13.41 -12.07
CA ALA A 130 -4.16 12.31 -12.24
C ALA A 130 -4.81 10.98 -11.84
N VAL A 131 -5.12 10.17 -12.85
CA VAL A 131 -5.78 8.87 -12.72
C VAL A 131 -4.84 7.90 -12.02
N THR A 132 -4.89 7.87 -10.68
CA THR A 132 -4.35 6.74 -9.92
C THR A 132 -5.30 5.58 -10.13
N VAL A 133 -4.84 4.59 -10.92
CA VAL A 133 -5.53 3.34 -11.28
C VAL A 133 -6.61 2.96 -10.26
N ASP A 134 -7.87 3.24 -10.61
CA ASP A 134 -9.10 2.71 -9.98
C ASP A 134 -9.24 2.91 -8.45
N LEU A 135 -8.40 3.75 -7.85
CA LEU A 135 -8.30 3.97 -6.42
C LEU A 135 -8.77 5.39 -6.14
N SER A 136 -10.08 5.55 -5.90
CA SER A 136 -10.82 6.76 -5.46
C SER A 136 -10.20 8.14 -5.73
N ARG A 137 -11.01 9.05 -6.31
CA ARG A 137 -10.61 10.41 -6.68
C ARG A 137 -9.86 11.12 -5.54
N LEU A 138 -8.69 11.67 -5.87
CA LEU A 138 -7.87 12.41 -4.92
C LEU A 138 -8.61 13.66 -4.41
N PRO A 139 -8.25 14.18 -3.22
CA PRO A 139 -8.84 15.40 -2.71
C PRO A 139 -8.42 16.59 -3.57
N ASN A 140 -9.32 17.55 -3.76
CA ASN A 140 -8.98 18.78 -4.46
C ASN A 140 -7.94 19.62 -3.69
N LYS A 141 -7.21 20.47 -4.41
CA LYS A 141 -6.14 21.32 -3.84
C LYS A 141 -6.56 22.14 -2.61
N ASN A 142 -7.77 22.69 -2.59
CA ASN A 142 -8.27 23.48 -1.46
C ASN A 142 -8.44 22.63 -0.19
N SER A 143 -8.95 21.42 -0.33
CA SER A 143 -9.06 20.45 0.76
C SER A 143 -7.68 20.10 1.32
N LEU A 144 -6.70 19.88 0.45
CA LEU A 144 -5.32 19.58 0.86
C LEU A 144 -4.66 20.72 1.63
N ILE A 145 -4.86 21.97 1.20
CA ILE A 145 -4.35 23.15 1.93
C ILE A 145 -4.94 23.22 3.35
N GLN A 146 -6.23 22.93 3.52
CA GLN A 146 -6.85 22.91 4.85
C GLN A 146 -6.31 21.77 5.71
N GLN A 147 -6.15 20.58 5.13
CA GLN A 147 -5.54 19.43 5.82
C GLN A 147 -4.09 19.75 6.26
N ALA A 148 -3.30 20.37 5.39
CA ALA A 148 -1.94 20.80 5.73
C ALA A 148 -1.92 21.79 6.90
N LYS A 149 -2.85 22.75 6.94
CA LYS A 149 -2.99 23.69 8.06
C LYS A 149 -3.35 23.01 9.37
N ILE A 150 -4.28 22.05 9.34
CA ILE A 150 -4.67 21.27 10.51
C ILE A 150 -3.45 20.51 11.04
N VAL A 151 -2.76 19.76 10.18
CA VAL A 151 -1.54 19.02 10.53
C VAL A 151 -0.49 19.94 11.13
N LEU A 152 -0.20 21.08 10.49
CA LEU A 152 0.78 22.05 10.98
C LEU A 152 0.39 22.61 12.36
N THR A 153 -0.89 22.93 12.57
CA THR A 153 -1.38 23.45 13.85
C THR A 153 -1.28 22.37 14.94
N THR A 154 -1.66 21.13 14.65
CA THR A 154 -1.55 20.01 15.60
C THR A 154 -0.10 19.73 15.99
N PHE A 155 0.84 19.75 15.04
CA PHE A 155 2.24 19.45 15.34
C PHE A 155 2.99 20.59 16.04
N PHE A 156 2.62 21.85 15.80
CA PHE A 156 3.43 23.00 16.24
C PHE A 156 2.73 23.94 17.24
N CYS A 157 1.41 23.84 17.45
CA CYS A 157 0.71 24.74 18.39
C CYS A 157 0.42 24.15 19.78
N GLU A 158 0.71 22.86 20.03
CA GLU A 158 0.55 22.28 21.38
C GLU A 158 1.64 22.74 22.38
N GLU A 159 2.75 23.34 21.94
CA GLU A 159 3.83 23.77 22.85
C GLU A 159 3.59 25.14 23.53
N ASP A 160 2.70 25.99 23.00
CA ASP A 160 2.55 27.39 23.44
C ASP A 160 1.62 27.61 24.65
N GLU A 161 0.88 26.59 25.11
CA GLU A 161 0.09 26.71 26.34
C GLU A 161 0.93 26.68 27.63
N SER A 162 2.17 26.20 27.56
CA SER A 162 3.07 26.14 28.72
C SER A 162 3.75 27.49 29.03
N LEU A 163 4.00 28.33 28.01
CA LEU A 163 4.63 29.65 28.16
C LEU A 163 3.62 30.76 28.53
N SER A 164 2.34 30.61 28.15
CA SER A 164 1.29 31.59 28.46
C SER A 164 0.97 31.67 29.95
N ASN A 165 1.08 30.55 30.68
CA ASN A 165 0.82 30.53 32.13
C ASN A 165 1.91 31.25 32.96
N SER A 166 3.15 31.31 32.46
CA SER A 166 4.29 32.01 33.09
C SER A 166 4.13 33.55 33.01
N ILE A 167 3.74 34.06 31.85
CA ILE A 167 3.57 35.52 31.64
C ILE A 167 2.36 36.04 32.42
N THR A 168 1.30 35.24 32.53
CA THR A 168 0.07 35.61 33.21
C THR A 168 0.23 35.65 34.75
N GLN A 169 1.08 34.80 35.33
CA GLN A 169 1.43 34.89 36.75
C GLN A 169 2.35 36.08 37.09
N LYS A 170 3.32 36.42 36.23
CA LYS A 170 4.20 37.59 36.45
C LYS A 170 3.46 38.93 36.36
N LYS A 171 2.45 39.04 35.50
CA LYS A 171 1.59 40.24 35.39
C LYS A 171 0.63 40.40 36.58
N ARG A 172 0.17 39.29 37.19
CA ARG A 172 -0.68 39.33 38.40
C ARG A 172 0.09 39.77 39.65
N LYS A 173 1.34 39.34 39.84
CA LYS A 173 2.18 39.77 40.97
C LYS A 173 2.56 41.26 40.92
N ARG A 174 2.78 41.82 39.72
CA ARG A 174 3.09 43.27 39.56
C ARG A 174 1.88 44.19 39.79
N LYS A 175 0.63 43.71 39.58
CA LYS A 175 -0.58 44.48 39.88
C LYS A 175 -0.97 44.47 41.36
N PHE A 176 -0.57 43.43 42.11
CA PHE A 176 -0.84 43.34 43.55
C PHE A 176 0.04 44.30 44.37
N TRP A 177 1.30 44.50 43.98
CA TRP A 177 2.20 45.46 44.67
C TRP A 177 1.88 46.94 44.43
N LYS A 178 1.20 47.29 43.32
CA LYS A 178 0.80 48.68 43.02
C LYS A 178 -0.52 49.13 43.68
N ARG A 179 -1.19 48.26 44.43
CA ARG A 179 -2.46 48.57 45.11
C ARG A 179 -2.35 48.73 46.63
N ASN A 180 -1.19 48.45 47.22
CA ASN A 180 -0.98 48.46 48.68
C ASN A 180 0.11 49.46 49.15
N HIS A 181 0.38 50.51 48.38
CA HIS A 181 1.14 51.68 48.82
C HIS A 181 0.51 52.95 48.25
#